data_AF-A0A2G2NIX0-F1
#
_entry.id   AF-A0A2G2NIX0-F1
#
_cell.length_a   1.000
_cell.length_b   1.000
_cell.length_c   1.000
_cell.angle_alpha   90.00
_cell.angle_beta   90.00
_cell.angle_gamma   90.00
#
_symmetry.space_group_name_H-M   'P 1'
#
loop_
_entity.id
_entity.type
_entity.pdbx_description
1 polymer ?
#
loop_
_entity_poly.entity_id
_entity_poly.type
_entity_poly.pdbx_seq_one_letter_code
_entity_poly.pdbx_strand_id
1 'polypeptide(L)'
;MTNVTPFEAEKLRAFRAVQAAVQGLPATDVVEVLTEQLREITAAMQEGFPDLASTVLRDRTPGRLSSIEKDPEIETFILKQSPLLGYEGLREACIKEFGKARAPSRGSIHRYIQKLKCRTKGDRK
;
A
#
# COMPACT_ATOMS: atom_id res chain seq x y z
N MET A 1 34.93 11.13 0.46
CA MET A 1 33.57 10.60 0.76
C MET A 1 32.65 11.81 0.97
N THR A 2 31.87 12.18 -0.03
CA THR A 2 31.05 13.40 -0.02
C THR A 2 29.81 13.18 0.86
N ASN A 3 29.68 14.01 1.90
CA ASN A 3 28.48 14.07 2.74
C ASN A 3 27.30 14.58 1.90
N VAL A 4 26.52 13.66 1.33
CA VAL A 4 25.24 13.99 0.71
C VAL A 4 24.27 14.29 1.86
N THR A 5 23.79 15.53 1.94
CA THR A 5 22.82 15.93 2.97
C THR A 5 21.53 15.09 2.80
N PRO A 6 20.76 14.83 3.87
CA PRO A 6 19.55 14.02 3.80
C PRO A 6 18.55 14.50 2.72
N PHE A 7 18.53 15.80 2.46
CA PHE A 7 17.73 16.42 1.41
C PHE A 7 18.19 16.06 0.00
N GLU A 8 19.50 16.05 -0.25
CA GLU A 8 20.07 15.64 -1.54
C GLU A 8 19.93 14.13 -1.78
N ALA A 9 19.96 13.33 -0.71
CA ALA A 9 19.68 11.90 -0.79
C ALA A 9 18.22 11.62 -1.20
N GLU A 10 17.27 12.42 -0.71
CA GLU A 10 15.85 12.29 -1.09
C GLU A 10 15.62 12.69 -2.54
N LYS A 11 16.20 13.81 -3.01
CA LYS A 11 16.15 14.19 -4.43
C LYS A 11 16.72 13.11 -5.34
N LEU A 12 17.85 12.50 -4.93
CA LEU A 12 18.47 11.42 -5.69
C LEU A 12 17.60 10.16 -5.72
N ARG A 13 16.91 9.83 -4.62
CA ARG A 13 15.92 8.74 -4.59
C ARG A 13 14.77 9.01 -5.56
N ALA A 14 14.18 10.20 -5.50
CA ALA A 14 13.09 10.61 -6.38
C ALA A 14 13.51 10.58 -7.86
N PHE A 15 14.69 11.10 -8.17
CA PHE A 15 15.26 11.07 -9.52
C PHE A 15 15.37 9.65 -10.07
N ARG A 16 15.90 8.71 -9.26
CA ARG A 16 16.02 7.30 -9.65
C ARG A 16 14.66 6.62 -9.84
N ALA A 17 13.67 6.98 -9.01
CA ALA A 17 12.32 6.45 -9.15
C ALA A 17 11.67 6.90 -10.46
N VAL A 18 11.80 8.18 -10.83
CA VAL A 18 11.32 8.70 -12.12
C VAL A 18 12.04 8.00 -13.27
N GLN A 19 13.38 7.87 -13.19
CA GLN A 19 14.17 7.19 -14.22
C GLN A 19 13.74 5.73 -14.42
N ALA A 20 13.44 5.01 -13.34
CA ALA A 20 12.94 3.64 -13.42
C ALA A 20 11.52 3.56 -14.02
N ALA A 21 10.65 4.51 -13.68
CA ALA A 21 9.26 4.55 -14.17
C ALA A 21 9.18 4.79 -15.69
N VAL A 22 10.14 5.52 -16.26
CA VAL A 22 10.16 5.87 -17.69
C VAL A 22 11.05 4.97 -18.55
N GLN A 23 11.74 4.00 -17.96
CA GLN A 23 12.78 3.18 -18.63
C GLN A 23 12.27 2.39 -19.85
N GLY A 24 10.96 2.10 -19.93
CA GLY A 24 10.35 1.35 -21.03
C GLY A 24 9.67 2.19 -22.10
N LEU A 25 9.71 3.53 -21.98
CA LEU A 25 9.04 4.45 -22.91
C LEU A 25 10.02 4.98 -23.95
N PRO A 26 9.56 5.28 -25.18
CA PRO A 26 10.37 5.99 -26.15
C PRO A 26 10.62 7.43 -25.65
N ALA A 27 11.76 8.00 -26.03
CA ALA A 27 12.22 9.29 -25.49
C ALA A 27 11.21 10.44 -25.71
N THR A 28 10.45 10.40 -26.81
CA THR A 28 9.38 11.36 -27.10
C THR A 28 8.28 11.32 -26.04
N ASP A 29 7.80 10.13 -25.68
CA ASP A 29 6.72 9.95 -24.69
C ASP A 29 7.20 10.32 -23.29
N VAL A 30 8.48 10.06 -22.98
CA VAL A 30 9.10 10.52 -21.72
C VAL A 30 9.07 12.05 -21.63
N VAL A 31 9.44 12.74 -22.71
CA VAL A 31 9.42 14.20 -22.75
C VAL A 31 7.99 14.74 -22.63
N GLU A 32 7.02 14.14 -23.32
CA GLU A 32 5.61 14.53 -23.21
C GLU A 32 5.09 14.39 -21.77
N VAL A 33 5.31 13.24 -21.14
CA VAL A 33 4.88 12.97 -19.76
C VAL A 33 5.52 13.96 -18.77
N LEU A 34 6.83 14.20 -18.89
CA LEU A 34 7.52 15.15 -18.01
C LEU A 34 7.08 16.59 -18.23
N THR A 35 6.77 16.97 -19.48
CA THR A 35 6.26 18.32 -19.80
C THR A 35 4.89 18.54 -19.17
N GLU A 36 4.01 17.54 -19.22
CA GLU A 36 2.67 17.64 -18.62
C GLU A 36 2.75 17.71 -17.09
N GLN A 37 3.65 16.93 -16.47
CA GLN A 37 3.93 17.03 -15.03
C GLN A 37 4.44 18.42 -14.62
N LEU A 38 5.32 19.03 -15.43
CA LEU A 38 5.79 20.39 -15.18
C LEU A 38 4.67 21.43 -15.27
N ARG A 39 3.69 21.24 -16.18
CA ARG A 39 2.51 22.11 -16.26
C ARG A 39 1.64 22.00 -15.02
N GLU A 40 1.36 20.79 -14.55
CA GLU A 40 0.59 20.55 -13.32
C GLU A 40 1.27 21.21 -12.11
N ILE A 41 2.59 21.06 -11.99
CA ILE A 41 3.37 21.70 -10.93
C ILE A 41 3.25 23.22 -11.01
N THR A 42 3.40 23.78 -12.21
CA THR A 42 3.33 25.24 -12.43
C THR A 42 1.94 25.79 -12.09
N ALA A 43 0.87 25.06 -12.47
CA ALA A 43 -0.50 25.41 -12.13
C ALA A 43 -0.73 25.38 -10.60
N ALA A 44 -0.29 24.33 -9.92
CA ALA A 44 -0.41 24.20 -8.46
C ALA A 44 0.34 25.33 -7.72
N MET A 45 1.49 25.76 -8.24
CA MET A 45 2.24 26.91 -7.70
C MET A 45 1.49 28.23 -7.86
N GLN A 46 0.77 28.44 -8.97
CA GLN A 46 -0.02 29.66 -9.21
C GLN A 46 -1.27 29.73 -8.33
N GLU A 47 -1.86 28.58 -7.99
CA GLU A 47 -3.03 28.49 -7.10
C GLU A 47 -2.68 28.57 -5.61
N GLY A 48 -1.39 28.72 -5.26
CA GLY A 48 -0.95 28.90 -3.88
C GLY A 48 -0.95 27.60 -3.05
N PHE A 49 -0.98 26.43 -3.70
CA PHE A 49 -0.86 25.12 -3.05
C PHE A 49 0.57 24.57 -3.23
N PRO A 50 1.52 24.90 -2.34
CA PRO A 50 2.92 24.47 -2.50
C PRO A 50 3.15 22.98 -2.21
N ASP A 51 2.12 22.21 -1.81
CA ASP A 51 2.29 20.80 -1.43
C ASP A 51 1.85 19.84 -2.54
N LEU A 52 2.77 19.58 -3.47
CA LEU A 52 2.67 18.54 -4.49
C LEU A 52 2.52 17.12 -3.90
N ALA A 53 2.74 16.92 -2.60
CA ALA A 53 2.52 15.63 -1.94
C ALA A 53 1.04 15.28 -1.72
N SER A 54 0.12 16.14 -2.15
CA SER A 54 -1.33 15.93 -2.08
C SER A 54 -1.94 15.34 -3.36
N THR A 55 -1.28 15.50 -4.51
CA THR A 55 -1.78 15.03 -5.82
C THR A 55 -1.34 13.60 -6.16
N VAL A 56 -0.19 13.16 -5.64
CA VAL A 56 0.22 11.75 -5.72
C VAL A 56 -0.53 10.97 -4.65
N LEU A 57 -1.33 9.98 -5.06
CA LEU A 57 -1.94 9.00 -4.16
C LEU A 57 -0.87 8.49 -3.19
N ARG A 58 -0.88 8.99 -1.95
CA ARG A 58 0.14 8.67 -0.97
C ARG A 58 0.23 7.16 -0.82
N ASP A 59 1.47 6.65 -0.76
CA ASP A 59 1.71 5.32 -0.25
C ASP A 59 0.97 5.17 1.07
N ARG A 60 0.17 4.11 1.18
CA ARG A 60 -0.63 3.85 2.37
C ARG A 60 0.31 3.84 3.57
N THR A 61 0.18 4.83 4.45
CA THR A 61 0.73 4.74 5.81
C THR A 61 0.33 3.37 6.35
N PRO A 62 1.26 2.53 6.83
CA PRO A 62 0.94 1.18 7.25
C PRO A 62 -0.21 1.26 8.27
N GLY A 63 -1.40 0.86 7.82
CA GLY A 63 -2.63 1.08 8.55
C GLY A 63 -2.56 0.39 9.90
N ARG A 64 -3.24 0.96 10.90
CA ARG A 64 -3.45 0.37 12.23
C ARG A 64 -3.74 -1.13 12.09
N LEU A 65 -3.08 -1.97 12.90
CA LEU A 65 -3.30 -3.42 12.93
C LEU A 65 -4.80 -3.73 12.97
N SER A 66 -5.23 -4.66 12.10
CA SER A 66 -6.62 -5.11 12.06
C SER A 66 -7.00 -5.81 13.37
N SER A 67 -8.30 -5.95 13.65
CA SER A 67 -8.74 -6.68 14.86
C SER A 67 -8.26 -8.12 14.90
N ILE A 68 -7.99 -8.72 13.74
CA ILE A 68 -7.43 -10.07 13.60
C ILE A 68 -5.95 -10.07 14.02
N GLU A 69 -5.14 -9.13 13.52
CA GLU A 69 -3.71 -9.01 13.85
C GLU A 69 -3.44 -8.61 15.31
N LYS A 70 -4.46 -8.13 16.03
CA LYS A 70 -4.37 -7.84 17.46
C LYS A 70 -4.65 -9.06 18.33
N ASP A 71 -5.23 -10.10 17.75
CA ASP A 71 -5.66 -11.30 18.46
C ASP A 71 -4.98 -12.53 17.85
N PRO A 72 -3.81 -12.93 18.39
CA PRO A 72 -2.98 -13.97 17.79
C PRO A 72 -3.67 -15.34 17.74
N GLU A 73 -4.62 -15.61 18.64
CA GLU A 73 -5.39 -16.86 18.63
C GLU A 73 -6.34 -16.90 17.42
N ILE A 74 -7.07 -15.80 17.20
CA ILE A 74 -7.98 -15.67 16.05
C ILE A 74 -7.20 -15.65 14.75
N GLU A 75 -6.08 -14.95 14.70
CA GLU A 75 -5.20 -14.92 13.52
C GLU A 75 -4.73 -16.32 13.14
N THR A 76 -4.17 -17.07 14.10
CA THR A 76 -3.69 -18.43 13.88
C THR A 76 -4.81 -19.36 13.44
N PHE A 77 -5.99 -19.23 14.05
CA PHE A 77 -7.16 -20.03 13.68
C PHE A 77 -7.63 -19.74 12.26
N ILE A 78 -7.77 -18.47 11.88
CA ILE A 78 -8.19 -18.07 10.53
C ILE A 78 -7.18 -18.56 9.50
N LEU A 79 -5.87 -18.41 9.74
CA LEU A 79 -4.83 -18.87 8.84
C LEU A 79 -4.93 -20.38 8.60
N LYS A 80 -5.12 -21.17 9.66
CA LYS A 80 -5.25 -22.63 9.58
C LYS A 80 -6.49 -23.08 8.80
N GLN A 81 -7.61 -22.38 8.95
CA GLN A 81 -8.90 -22.73 8.32
C GLN A 81 -9.10 -22.12 6.93
N SER A 82 -8.36 -21.05 6.59
CA SER A 82 -8.54 -20.30 5.33
C SER A 82 -8.39 -21.10 4.02
N PRO A 83 -7.61 -22.20 3.95
CA PRO A 83 -7.57 -23.03 2.74
C PRO A 83 -8.81 -23.90 2.55
N LEU A 84 -9.59 -24.14 3.62
CA LEU A 84 -10.68 -25.12 3.64
C LEU A 84 -12.06 -24.46 3.62
N LEU A 85 -12.17 -23.22 4.11
CA LEU A 85 -13.44 -22.53 4.30
C LEU A 85 -13.50 -21.20 3.54
N GLY A 86 -14.68 -20.91 2.98
CA GLY A 86 -15.01 -19.57 2.48
C GLY A 86 -15.20 -18.56 3.61
N TYR A 87 -15.32 -17.27 3.27
CA TYR A 87 -15.36 -16.18 4.26
C TYR A 87 -16.49 -16.27 5.30
N GLU A 88 -17.68 -16.73 4.89
CA GLU A 88 -18.79 -16.97 5.84
C GLU A 88 -18.50 -18.16 6.75
N GLY A 89 -17.99 -19.27 6.18
CA GLY A 89 -17.59 -20.43 6.97
C GLY A 89 -16.50 -20.12 7.99
N LEU A 90 -15.54 -19.25 7.64
CA LEU A 90 -14.52 -18.76 8.57
C LEU A 90 -15.13 -17.95 9.71
N ARG A 91 -16.11 -17.09 9.40
CA ARG A 91 -16.81 -16.32 10.43
C ARG A 91 -17.59 -17.23 11.37
N GLU A 92 -18.33 -18.20 10.84
CA GLU A 92 -19.08 -19.17 11.64
C GLU A 92 -18.16 -20.01 12.51
N ALA A 93 -17.03 -20.47 11.96
CA ALA A 93 -16.00 -21.18 12.71
C ALA A 93 -15.41 -20.32 13.85
N CYS A 94 -15.14 -19.03 13.59
CA CYS A 94 -14.69 -18.10 14.63
C CYS A 94 -15.76 -17.85 15.70
N ILE A 95 -17.05 -17.77 15.32
CA ILE A 95 -18.15 -17.62 16.28
C ILE A 95 -18.27 -18.86 17.16
N LYS A 96 -18.10 -20.06 16.58
CA LYS A 96 -18.16 -21.33 17.30
C LYS A 96 -17.02 -21.49 18.30
N GLU A 97 -15.80 -21.08 17.93
CA GLU A 97 -14.60 -21.25 18.75
C GLU A 97 -14.43 -20.14 19.79
N PHE A 98 -14.65 -18.88 19.41
CA PHE A 98 -14.31 -17.70 20.23
C PHE A 98 -15.53 -16.89 20.70
N GLY A 99 -16.73 -17.25 20.25
CA GLY A 99 -17.96 -16.53 20.54
C GLY A 99 -18.18 -15.30 19.63
N LYS A 100 -19.45 -14.91 19.49
CA LYS A 100 -19.87 -13.82 18.58
C LYS A 100 -19.25 -12.46 18.89
N ALA A 101 -18.94 -12.18 20.14
CA ALA A 101 -18.36 -10.90 20.56
C ALA A 101 -16.91 -10.71 20.13
N ARG A 102 -16.14 -11.82 20.06
CA ARG A 102 -14.72 -11.82 19.70
C ARG A 102 -14.50 -12.12 18.22
N ALA A 103 -15.46 -12.81 17.58
CA ALA A 103 -15.37 -13.19 16.18
C ALA A 103 -15.32 -11.97 15.22
N PRO A 104 -14.34 -11.92 14.31
CA PRO A 104 -14.23 -10.85 13.34
C PRO A 104 -15.39 -10.89 12.33
N SER A 105 -15.73 -9.70 11.80
CA SER A 105 -16.73 -9.61 10.74
C SER A 105 -16.21 -10.27 9.45
N ARG A 106 -17.15 -10.70 8.59
CA ARG A 106 -16.85 -11.23 7.24
C ARG A 106 -15.96 -10.26 6.43
N GLY A 107 -16.26 -8.96 6.50
CA GLY A 107 -15.48 -7.92 5.82
C GLY A 107 -14.05 -7.80 6.35
N SER A 108 -13.87 -7.95 7.68
CA SER A 108 -12.55 -7.96 8.32
C SER A 108 -11.72 -9.16 7.85
N ILE A 109 -12.33 -10.36 7.81
CA ILE A 109 -11.68 -11.59 7.33
C ILE A 109 -11.29 -11.44 5.86
N HIS A 110 -12.19 -10.94 5.01
CA HIS A 110 -11.90 -10.71 3.59
C HIS A 110 -10.70 -9.77 3.41
N ARG A 111 -10.71 -8.61 4.09
CA ARG A 111 -9.64 -7.61 3.97
C ARG A 111 -8.31 -8.15 4.49
N TYR A 112 -8.32 -8.93 5.57
CA TYR A 112 -7.12 -9.57 6.12
C TYR A 112 -6.52 -10.60 5.15
N ILE A 113 -7.33 -11.52 4.61
CA ILE A 113 -6.87 -12.51 3.62
C ILE A 113 -6.36 -11.83 2.34
N GLN A 114 -7.03 -10.78 1.88
CA GLN A 114 -6.57 -9.99 0.73
C GLN A 114 -5.22 -9.33 1.00
N LYS A 115 -5.02 -8.75 2.20
CA LYS A 115 -3.74 -8.17 2.63
C LYS A 115 -2.60 -9.19 2.57
N LEU A 116 -2.85 -10.43 3.03
CA LEU A 116 -1.86 -11.51 2.95
C LEU A 116 -1.49 -11.83 1.51
N LYS A 117 -2.48 -12.03 0.63
CA LYS A 117 -2.25 -12.33 -0.79
C LYS A 117 -1.49 -11.23 -1.53
N CYS A 118 -1.75 -9.96 -1.21
CA CYS A 118 -1.06 -8.83 -1.81
C CYS A 118 0.38 -8.67 -1.28
N ARG A 119 0.62 -8.94 0.02
CA ARG A 119 1.98 -8.95 0.59
C ARG A 119 2.87 -10.03 -0.05
N THR A 120 2.36 -11.24 -0.27
CA THR A 120 3.14 -12.33 -0.87
C THR A 120 3.57 -12.07 -2.32
N LYS A 121 2.90 -11.15 -3.02
CA LYS A 121 3.30 -10.73 -4.38
C LYS A 121 4.40 -9.67 -4.39
N GLY A 122 4.58 -8.92 -3.29
CA GLY A 122 5.61 -7.88 -3.17
C GLY A 122 6.99 -8.39 -2.74
N ASP A 123 7.03 -9.50 -1.99
CA ASP A 123 8.29 -10.09 -1.46
C ASP A 123 9.00 -11.06 -2.43
N ARG A 124 8.53 -11.18 -3.67
CA ARG A 124 9.32 -11.79 -4.75
C ARG A 124 10.04 -10.70 -5.53
N LYS A 125 11.09 -10.14 -4.96
CA LYS A 125 12.08 -9.37 -5.72
C LYS A 125 13.47 -9.56 -5.13
#